data_AF-A0A2S8G7X1-F1
#
_entry.id   AF-A0A2S8G7X1-F1
#
_cell.length_a   1.000
_cell.length_b   1.000
_cell.length_c   1.000
_cell.angle_alpha   90.00
_cell.angle_beta   90.00
_cell.angle_gamma   90.00
#
_symmetry.space_group_name_H-M   'P 1'
#
loop_
_entity.id
_entity.type
_entity.pdbx_description
1 polymer ?
#
loop_
_entity_poly.entity_id
_entity_poly.type
_entity_poly.pdbx_seq_one_letter_code
_entity_poly.pdbx_strand_id
1 'polypeptide(L)'
;MNRTNTLSCIALILVTLAIGCDEDELLELAKRHNLSEAERSRLMAELHGKVAEGSSEMVASDAVARKELVTLHREVQAERAEFGKQRDALELDRKEIAAERKRDSLTASAILSLGTLAGCLAPLAICWYLLRSPLGESNDSEVAELLLSDVIAAQPVLLNRPETNPPKLTHQIEPSIQEE
;
A
#
# COMPACT_ATOMS: atom_id res chain seq x y z
N MET A 1 0.52 101.57 -18.50
CA MET A 1 1.95 101.73 -18.82
C MET A 1 2.64 100.38 -19.06
N ASN A 2 1.98 99.41 -19.73
CA ASN A 2 2.53 98.04 -19.94
C ASN A 2 2.74 97.65 -21.41
N ARG A 3 2.00 98.21 -22.38
CA ARG A 3 2.05 97.78 -23.78
C ARG A 3 3.31 98.24 -24.54
N THR A 4 3.85 99.40 -24.20
CA THR A 4 5.07 99.94 -24.82
C THR A 4 6.32 99.19 -24.34
N ASN A 5 6.35 98.77 -23.08
CA ASN A 5 7.44 97.97 -22.52
C ASN A 5 7.42 96.54 -23.07
N THR A 6 6.25 95.91 -23.22
CA THR A 6 6.17 94.58 -23.85
C THR A 6 6.61 94.60 -25.32
N LEU A 7 6.25 95.64 -26.07
CA LEU A 7 6.67 95.78 -27.47
C LEU A 7 8.18 96.02 -27.59
N SER A 8 8.76 96.82 -26.69
CA SER A 8 10.21 97.05 -26.66
C SER A 8 10.98 95.77 -26.29
N CYS A 9 10.49 94.99 -25.32
CA CYS A 9 11.11 93.69 -24.99
C CYS A 9 11.01 92.68 -26.14
N ILE A 10 9.85 92.58 -26.81
CA ILE A 10 9.69 91.67 -27.95
C ILE A 10 10.59 92.09 -29.12
N ALA A 11 10.69 93.39 -29.41
CA ALA A 11 11.57 93.91 -30.45
C ALA A 11 13.05 93.63 -30.12
N LEU A 12 13.46 93.81 -28.85
CA LEU A 12 14.83 93.53 -28.42
C LEU A 12 15.18 92.04 -28.54
N ILE A 13 14.24 91.14 -28.18
CA ILE A 13 14.40 89.68 -28.33
C ILE A 13 14.54 89.30 -29.80
N LEU A 14 13.70 89.85 -30.68
CA LEU A 14 13.76 89.58 -32.13
C LEU A 14 15.07 90.08 -32.75
N VAL A 15 15.56 91.25 -32.34
CA VAL A 15 16.84 91.79 -32.80
C VAL A 15 18.02 90.93 -32.34
N THR A 16 17.99 90.41 -31.10
CA THR A 16 19.03 89.48 -30.62
C THR A 16 19.02 88.12 -31.32
N LEU A 17 17.84 87.65 -31.77
CA LEU A 17 17.73 86.42 -32.56
C LEU A 17 18.25 86.60 -34.00
N ALA A 18 18.07 87.79 -34.58
CA ALA A 18 18.49 88.07 -35.96
C ALA A 18 20.00 88.31 -36.10
N ILE A 19 20.68 88.81 -35.05
CA ILE A 19 22.13 89.13 -35.09
C ILE A 19 23.01 87.89 -34.86
N GLY A 20 22.44 86.77 -34.36
CA GLY A 20 23.18 85.54 -34.06
C GLY A 20 23.09 84.42 -35.11
N CYS A 21 22.41 84.64 -36.24
CA CYS A 21 22.23 83.63 -37.29
C CYS A 21 23.20 83.92 -38.43
N ASP A 22 24.41 83.36 -38.38
CA ASP A 22 25.25 83.23 -39.57
C ASP A 22 24.71 82.05 -40.40
N GLU A 23 23.97 82.34 -41.47
CA GLU A 23 23.26 81.33 -42.27
C GLU A 23 24.23 80.34 -42.94
N ASP A 24 25.45 80.78 -43.26
CA ASP A 24 26.46 79.94 -43.89
C ASP A 24 27.12 78.97 -42.89
N GLU A 25 27.37 79.42 -41.65
CA GLU A 25 27.92 78.56 -40.58
C GLU A 25 26.92 77.50 -40.13
N LEU A 26 25.62 77.84 -40.06
CA LEU A 26 24.54 76.90 -39.75
C LEU A 26 24.35 75.83 -40.83
N LEU A 27 24.47 76.21 -42.10
CA LEU A 27 24.33 75.27 -43.22
C LEU A 27 25.54 74.35 -43.33
N GLU A 28 26.73 74.85 -43.00
CA GLU A 28 27.95 74.04 -42.90
C GLU A 28 27.93 73.10 -41.67
N LEU A 29 27.48 73.58 -40.51
CA LEU A 29 27.27 72.78 -39.30
C LEU A 29 26.24 71.67 -39.53
N ALA A 30 25.13 71.97 -40.21
CA ALA A 30 24.12 70.97 -40.59
C ALA A 30 24.67 69.93 -41.57
N LYS A 31 25.49 70.33 -42.55
CA LYS A 31 26.17 69.38 -43.46
C LYS A 31 27.17 68.48 -42.72
N ARG A 32 27.95 69.04 -41.79
CA ARG A 32 28.89 68.26 -40.96
C ARG A 32 28.17 67.27 -40.06
N HIS A 33 27.05 67.66 -39.44
CA HIS A 33 26.24 66.77 -38.61
C HIS A 33 25.65 65.60 -39.43
N ASN A 34 25.10 65.86 -40.61
CA ASN A 34 24.53 64.83 -41.47
C ASN A 34 25.58 63.79 -41.94
N LEU A 35 26.80 64.24 -42.25
CA LEU A 35 27.89 63.33 -42.65
C LEU A 35 28.34 62.41 -41.51
N SER A 36 28.41 62.94 -40.29
CA SER A 36 28.74 62.13 -39.10
C SER A 36 27.62 61.18 -38.65
N GLU A 37 26.35 61.50 -38.95
CA GLU A 37 25.23 60.59 -38.71
C GLU A 37 25.22 59.39 -39.66
N ALA A 38 25.67 59.57 -40.92
CA ALA A 38 25.79 58.46 -41.86
C ALA A 38 26.78 57.39 -41.38
N GLU A 39 27.90 57.80 -40.76
CA GLU A 39 28.86 56.87 -40.14
C GLU A 39 28.28 56.18 -38.89
N ARG A 40 27.56 56.91 -38.03
CA ARG A 40 26.87 56.31 -36.87
C ARG A 40 25.79 55.32 -37.30
N SER A 41 25.04 55.65 -38.35
CA SER A 41 24.00 54.77 -38.90
C SER A 41 24.59 53.47 -39.46
N ARG A 42 25.79 53.51 -40.04
CA ARG A 42 26.49 52.29 -40.52
C ARG A 42 26.91 51.39 -39.38
N LEU A 43 27.53 51.95 -38.34
CA LEU A 43 27.91 51.20 -37.13
C LEU A 43 26.68 50.58 -36.46
N MET A 44 25.59 51.34 -36.36
CA MET A 44 24.34 50.87 -35.76
C MET A 44 23.70 49.77 -36.59
N ALA A 45 23.73 49.85 -37.92
CA ALA A 45 23.26 48.78 -38.82
C ALA A 45 24.08 47.50 -38.67
N GLU A 46 25.41 47.60 -38.53
CA GLU A 46 26.28 46.43 -38.31
C GLU A 46 26.01 45.77 -36.96
N LEU A 47 25.85 46.56 -35.90
CA LEU A 47 25.50 46.08 -34.56
C LEU A 47 24.11 45.42 -34.54
N HIS A 48 23.11 46.06 -35.15
CA HIS A 48 21.77 45.46 -35.27
C HIS A 48 21.78 44.18 -36.11
N GLY A 49 22.61 44.11 -37.15
CA GLY A 49 22.82 42.89 -37.93
C GLY A 49 23.35 41.74 -37.06
N LYS A 50 24.42 41.99 -36.29
CA LYS A 50 25.01 41.00 -35.37
C LYS A 50 24.04 40.58 -34.26
N VAL A 51 23.25 41.51 -33.72
CA VAL A 51 22.22 41.19 -32.70
C VAL A 51 21.07 40.40 -33.29
N ALA A 52 20.62 40.73 -34.51
CA ALA A 52 19.56 40.00 -35.19
C ALA A 52 20.01 38.57 -35.55
N GLU A 53 21.24 38.40 -36.01
CA GLU A 53 21.85 37.10 -36.29
C GLU A 53 21.95 36.25 -35.02
N GLY A 54 22.51 36.80 -33.94
CA GLY A 54 22.59 36.11 -32.65
C GLY A 54 21.21 35.80 -32.05
N SER A 55 20.22 36.69 -32.22
CA SER A 55 18.85 36.45 -31.77
C SER A 55 18.17 35.34 -32.58
N SER A 56 18.40 35.29 -33.89
CA SER A 56 17.86 34.23 -34.76
C SER A 56 18.42 32.86 -34.38
N GLU A 57 19.72 32.77 -34.10
CA GLU A 57 20.36 31.53 -33.64
C GLU A 57 19.82 31.08 -32.27
N MET A 58 19.64 32.02 -31.33
CA MET A 58 19.07 31.73 -30.02
C MET A 58 17.60 31.29 -30.11
N VAL A 59 16.80 31.89 -30.99
CA VAL A 59 15.40 31.46 -31.20
C VAL A 59 15.34 30.07 -31.84
N ALA A 60 16.23 29.77 -32.78
CA ALA A 60 16.31 28.44 -33.37
C ALA A 60 16.66 27.37 -32.33
N SER A 61 17.61 27.66 -31.43
CA SER A 61 17.95 26.74 -30.33
C SER A 61 16.84 26.62 -29.28
N ASP A 62 16.15 27.71 -28.90
CA ASP A 62 14.98 27.65 -28.01
C ASP A 62 13.84 26.81 -28.62
N ALA A 63 13.60 26.94 -29.93
CA ALA A 63 12.59 26.16 -30.63
C ALA A 63 12.90 24.65 -30.60
N VAL A 64 14.17 24.26 -30.66
CA VAL A 64 14.61 22.87 -30.52
C VAL A 64 14.44 22.40 -29.07
N ALA A 65 14.89 23.19 -28.10
CA ALA A 65 14.76 22.86 -26.67
C ALA A 65 13.29 22.67 -26.25
N ARG A 66 12.37 23.52 -26.74
CA ARG A 66 10.93 23.36 -26.48
C ARG A 66 10.37 22.07 -27.06
N LYS A 67 10.80 21.66 -28.26
CA LYS A 67 10.38 20.39 -28.84
C LYS A 67 10.85 19.21 -28.00
N GLU A 68 12.11 19.24 -27.55
CA GLU A 68 12.68 18.21 -26.70
C GLU A 68 11.96 18.11 -25.34
N LEU A 69 11.63 19.25 -24.72
CA LEU A 69 10.85 19.28 -23.50
C LEU A 69 9.44 18.69 -23.68
N VAL A 70 8.77 18.99 -24.80
CA VAL A 70 7.45 18.42 -25.10
C VAL A 70 7.54 16.91 -25.31
N THR A 71 8.58 16.42 -25.99
CA THR A 71 8.78 14.98 -26.18
C THR A 71 9.05 14.27 -24.85
N LEU A 72 9.94 14.82 -24.01
CA LEU A 72 10.22 14.27 -22.68
C LEU A 72 8.98 14.29 -21.80
N HIS A 73 8.20 15.38 -21.82
CA HIS A 73 6.97 15.45 -21.05
C HIS A 73 5.96 14.38 -21.50
N ARG A 74 5.82 14.15 -22.81
CA ARG A 74 4.95 13.11 -23.34
C ARG A 74 5.41 11.71 -22.94
N GLU A 75 6.72 11.46 -22.97
CA GLU A 75 7.31 10.18 -22.57
C GLU A 75 7.08 9.91 -21.09
N VAL A 76 7.35 10.88 -20.21
CA VAL A 76 7.10 10.77 -18.77
C VAL A 76 5.61 10.53 -18.47
N GLN A 77 4.71 11.18 -19.20
CA GLN A 77 3.26 10.95 -19.03
C GLN A 77 2.86 9.54 -19.47
N ALA A 78 3.45 9.03 -20.56
CA ALA A 78 3.22 7.67 -21.02
C ALA A 78 3.74 6.64 -20.00
N GLU A 79 4.95 6.82 -19.49
CA GLU A 79 5.55 5.95 -18.47
C GLU A 79 4.73 5.96 -17.17
N ARG A 80 4.26 7.13 -16.72
CA ARG A 80 3.36 7.23 -15.55
C ARG A 80 2.05 6.49 -15.75
N ALA A 81 1.47 6.57 -16.94
CA ALA A 81 0.24 5.83 -17.26
C ALA A 81 0.47 4.32 -17.26
N GLU A 82 1.62 3.86 -17.76
CA GLU A 82 2.01 2.46 -17.72
C GLU A 82 2.23 1.97 -16.29
N PHE A 83 2.99 2.72 -15.48
CA PHE A 83 3.20 2.41 -14.08
C PHE A 83 1.89 2.36 -13.30
N GLY A 84 0.94 3.26 -13.61
CA GLY A 84 -0.42 3.23 -13.05
C GLY A 84 -1.12 1.90 -13.32
N LYS A 85 -1.11 1.43 -14.58
CA LYS A 85 -1.70 0.13 -14.95
C LYS A 85 -1.02 -1.05 -14.24
N GLN A 86 0.31 -1.05 -14.19
CA GLN A 86 1.08 -2.11 -13.52
C GLN A 86 0.77 -2.14 -12.01
N ARG A 87 0.68 -0.97 -11.37
CA ARG A 87 0.31 -0.85 -9.96
C ARG A 87 -1.11 -1.33 -9.70
N ASP A 88 -2.06 -0.95 -10.54
CA ASP A 88 -3.46 -1.35 -10.37
C ASP A 88 -3.64 -2.87 -10.56
N ALA A 89 -2.88 -3.48 -11.49
CA ALA A 89 -2.82 -4.94 -11.65
C ALA A 89 -2.25 -5.62 -10.38
N LEU A 90 -1.12 -5.12 -9.87
CA LEU A 90 -0.52 -5.64 -8.62
C LEU A 90 -1.46 -5.48 -7.42
N GLU A 91 -2.24 -4.41 -7.35
CA GLU A 91 -3.20 -4.20 -6.28
C GLU A 91 -4.38 -5.18 -6.39
N LEU A 92 -4.81 -5.51 -7.61
CA LEU A 92 -5.83 -6.52 -7.85
C LEU A 92 -5.33 -7.90 -7.42
N ASP A 93 -4.12 -8.28 -7.83
CA ASP A 93 -3.50 -9.55 -7.43
C ASP A 93 -3.37 -9.66 -5.90
N ARG A 94 -2.95 -8.59 -5.24
CA ARG A 94 -2.86 -8.55 -3.77
C ARG A 94 -4.22 -8.74 -3.10
N LYS A 95 -5.28 -8.14 -3.66
CA LYS A 95 -6.66 -8.32 -3.15
C LYS A 95 -7.13 -9.75 -3.34
N GLU A 96 -6.82 -10.36 -4.48
CA GLU A 96 -7.18 -11.75 -4.78
C GLU A 96 -6.49 -12.72 -3.81
N ILE A 97 -5.17 -12.59 -3.62
CA ILE A 97 -4.40 -13.42 -2.69
C ILE A 97 -4.91 -13.28 -1.25
N ALA A 98 -5.27 -12.05 -0.83
CA ALA A 98 -5.85 -11.84 0.50
C ALA A 98 -7.23 -12.51 0.64
N ALA A 99 -8.06 -12.49 -0.43
CA ALA A 99 -9.35 -13.16 -0.45
C ALA A 99 -9.22 -14.69 -0.43
N GLU A 100 -8.26 -15.24 -1.16
CA GLU A 100 -7.95 -16.67 -1.19
C GLU A 100 -7.52 -17.18 0.19
N ARG A 101 -6.53 -16.53 0.83
CA ARG A 101 -6.08 -16.89 2.19
C ARG A 101 -7.19 -16.85 3.23
N LYS A 102 -8.13 -15.90 3.09
CA LYS A 102 -9.28 -15.81 3.99
C LYS A 102 -10.21 -17.03 3.84
N ARG A 103 -10.38 -17.53 2.62
CA ARG A 103 -11.16 -18.75 2.35
C ARG A 103 -10.44 -20.00 2.83
N ASP A 104 -9.14 -20.10 2.59
CA ASP A 104 -8.33 -21.26 3.02
C ASP A 104 -8.27 -21.39 4.55
N SER A 105 -8.14 -20.25 5.26
CA SER A 105 -8.19 -20.27 6.73
C SER A 105 -9.55 -20.70 7.26
N LEU A 106 -10.64 -20.37 6.56
CA LEU A 106 -11.99 -20.75 6.95
C LEU A 106 -12.26 -22.24 6.70
N THR A 107 -11.82 -22.78 5.55
CA THR A 107 -12.01 -24.20 5.22
C THR A 107 -11.15 -25.10 6.10
N ALA A 108 -9.90 -24.72 6.38
CA ALA A 108 -9.02 -25.47 7.28
C ALA A 108 -9.62 -25.56 8.70
N SER A 109 -10.12 -24.44 9.24
CA SER A 109 -10.76 -24.42 10.56
C SER A 109 -12.06 -25.24 10.59
N ALA A 110 -12.86 -25.17 9.51
CA ALA A 110 -14.10 -25.96 9.39
C ALA A 110 -13.84 -27.47 9.37
N ILE A 111 -12.81 -27.93 8.65
CA ILE A 111 -12.47 -29.36 8.56
C ILE A 111 -11.96 -29.87 9.92
N LEU A 112 -11.10 -29.11 10.59
CA LEU A 112 -10.58 -29.49 11.91
C LEU A 112 -11.69 -29.55 12.97
N SER A 113 -12.59 -28.57 12.98
CA SER A 113 -13.75 -28.57 13.88
C SER A 113 -14.71 -29.73 13.58
N LEU A 114 -14.92 -30.06 12.30
CA LEU A 114 -15.75 -31.21 11.93
C LEU A 114 -15.09 -32.54 12.34
N GLY A 115 -13.77 -32.66 12.16
CA GLY A 115 -13.00 -33.84 12.56
C GLY A 115 -12.99 -34.06 14.07
N THR A 116 -12.85 -32.99 14.86
CA THR A 116 -12.95 -33.07 16.33
C THR A 116 -14.36 -33.44 16.79
N LEU A 117 -15.39 -32.83 16.20
CA LEU A 117 -16.78 -33.19 16.47
C LEU A 117 -17.06 -34.67 16.16
N ALA A 118 -16.61 -35.14 14.99
CA ALA A 118 -16.74 -36.54 14.58
C ALA A 118 -15.95 -37.48 15.50
N GLY A 119 -14.73 -37.10 15.90
CA GLY A 119 -13.90 -37.86 16.84
C GLY A 119 -14.54 -37.99 18.23
N CYS A 120 -15.31 -36.99 18.67
CA CYS A 120 -16.08 -37.05 19.92
C CYS A 120 -17.41 -37.81 19.76
N LEU A 121 -18.09 -37.66 18.61
CA LEU A 121 -19.35 -38.36 18.32
C LEU A 121 -19.15 -39.85 18.08
N ALA A 122 -18.03 -40.26 17.48
CA ALA A 122 -17.74 -41.67 17.19
C ALA A 122 -17.77 -42.57 18.43
N PRO A 123 -17.03 -42.30 19.53
CA PRO A 123 -17.10 -43.12 20.74
C PRO A 123 -18.49 -43.03 21.38
N LEU A 124 -19.16 -41.88 21.33
CA LEU A 124 -20.51 -41.72 21.87
C LEU A 124 -21.54 -42.56 21.11
N ALA A 125 -21.44 -42.60 19.77
CA ALA A 125 -22.27 -43.40 18.89
C ALA A 125 -22.00 -44.90 19.09
N ILE A 126 -20.74 -45.29 19.31
CA ILE A 126 -20.36 -46.68 19.65
C ILE A 126 -20.99 -47.07 21.00
N CYS A 127 -20.84 -46.25 22.04
CA CYS A 127 -21.46 -46.50 23.34
C CYS A 127 -22.99 -46.57 23.25
N TRP A 128 -23.61 -45.67 22.48
CA TRP A 128 -25.05 -45.67 22.23
C TRP A 128 -25.49 -46.93 21.49
N TYR A 129 -24.74 -47.36 20.47
CA TYR A 129 -25.00 -48.58 19.72
C TYR A 129 -24.88 -49.81 20.61
N LEU A 130 -23.83 -49.93 21.42
CA LEU A 130 -23.66 -51.02 22.41
C LEU A 130 -24.79 -51.06 23.43
N LEU A 131 -25.25 -49.90 23.90
CA LEU A 131 -26.33 -49.82 24.89
C LEU A 131 -27.71 -50.12 24.28
N ARG A 132 -27.89 -49.83 22.99
CA ARG A 132 -29.17 -50.01 22.28
C ARG A 132 -29.24 -51.32 21.52
N SER A 133 -28.12 -51.96 21.22
CA SER A 133 -28.09 -53.36 20.87
C SER A 133 -28.68 -54.10 22.06
N PRO A 134 -29.89 -54.70 21.95
CA PRO A 134 -30.17 -55.81 22.85
C PRO A 134 -28.98 -56.74 22.64
N LEU A 135 -28.18 -56.96 23.69
CA LEU A 135 -27.30 -58.13 23.74
C LEU A 135 -28.23 -59.25 23.28
N GLY A 136 -27.91 -59.84 22.12
CA GLY A 136 -28.89 -60.56 21.33
C GLY A 136 -29.63 -61.60 22.17
N GLU A 137 -30.69 -62.16 21.61
CA GLU A 137 -31.46 -63.32 22.11
C GLU A 137 -30.60 -64.58 22.38
N SER A 138 -29.38 -64.46 22.91
CA SER A 138 -28.79 -65.38 23.85
C SER A 138 -29.78 -65.52 24.98
N ASN A 139 -30.69 -66.48 24.81
CA ASN A 139 -31.62 -67.01 25.77
C ASN A 139 -31.15 -66.69 27.19
N ASP A 140 -31.63 -65.57 27.77
CA ASP A 140 -31.32 -65.21 29.16
C ASP A 140 -31.69 -66.40 30.07
N SER A 141 -32.66 -67.21 29.63
CA SER A 141 -33.01 -68.52 30.17
C SER A 141 -31.90 -69.57 30.06
N GLU A 142 -31.20 -69.72 28.93
CA GLU A 142 -30.07 -70.68 28.81
C GLU A 142 -28.84 -70.20 29.56
N VAL A 143 -28.57 -68.89 29.59
CA VAL A 143 -27.47 -68.33 30.40
C VAL A 143 -27.79 -68.46 31.89
N ALA A 144 -29.03 -68.18 32.30
CA ALA A 144 -29.48 -68.40 33.66
C ALA A 144 -29.49 -69.88 34.04
N GLU A 145 -29.90 -70.79 33.16
CA GLU A 145 -29.80 -72.24 33.40
C GLU A 145 -28.36 -72.72 33.45
N LEU A 146 -27.46 -72.21 32.61
CA LEU A 146 -26.03 -72.55 32.65
C LEU A 146 -25.41 -72.07 33.97
N LEU A 147 -25.74 -70.87 34.42
CA LEU A 147 -25.29 -70.34 35.71
C LEU A 147 -25.91 -71.11 36.89
N LEU A 148 -27.19 -71.48 36.82
CA LEU A 148 -27.86 -72.28 37.85
C LEU A 148 -27.27 -73.69 37.90
N SER A 149 -26.98 -74.28 36.74
CA SER A 149 -26.31 -75.58 36.59
C SER A 149 -24.89 -75.54 37.16
N ASP A 150 -24.11 -74.49 36.91
CA ASP A 150 -22.76 -74.33 37.48
C ASP A 150 -22.80 -74.11 39.01
N VAL A 151 -23.78 -73.36 39.52
CA VAL A 151 -23.96 -73.13 40.97
C VAL A 151 -24.34 -74.41 41.73
N ILE A 152 -25.12 -75.29 41.11
CA ILE A 152 -25.57 -76.55 41.72
C ILE A 152 -24.58 -77.69 41.48
N ALA A 153 -23.68 -77.57 40.50
CA ALA A 153 -22.67 -78.58 40.21
C ALA A 153 -21.69 -78.78 41.37
N ALA A 154 -21.33 -80.03 41.65
CA ALA A 154 -20.38 -80.38 42.71
C ALA A 154 -18.95 -79.84 42.47
N GLN A 155 -18.64 -79.43 41.23
CA GLN A 155 -17.42 -78.73 40.84
C GLN A 155 -17.77 -77.63 39.84
N PRO A 156 -17.98 -76.38 40.27
CA PRO A 156 -18.24 -75.28 39.36
C PRO A 156 -16.98 -75.00 38.53
N VAL A 157 -17.12 -74.98 37.20
CA VAL A 157 -16.02 -74.70 36.28
C VAL A 157 -15.86 -73.19 36.09
N LEU A 158 -16.96 -72.43 36.15
CA LEU A 158 -16.95 -70.98 35.95
C LEU A 158 -16.70 -70.22 37.26
N LEU A 159 -17.24 -70.70 38.38
CA LEU A 159 -16.98 -70.18 39.73
C LEU A 159 -15.84 -70.92 40.44
N ASN A 160 -14.73 -71.20 39.76
CA ASN A 160 -13.54 -71.72 40.43
C ASN A 160 -12.99 -70.62 41.36
N ARG A 161 -13.46 -70.62 42.61
CA ARG A 161 -13.04 -69.68 43.65
C ARG A 161 -11.56 -69.93 43.90
N PRO A 162 -10.65 -69.00 43.59
CA PRO A 162 -9.29 -69.12 44.09
C PRO A 162 -9.39 -69.16 45.61
N GLU A 163 -8.96 -70.26 46.22
CA GLU A 163 -8.85 -70.47 47.66
C GLU A 163 -7.98 -69.35 48.26
N THR A 164 -8.59 -68.20 48.55
CA THR A 164 -7.97 -67.13 49.31
C THR A 164 -7.95 -67.58 50.76
N ASN A 165 -6.89 -68.32 51.10
CA ASN A 165 -6.52 -68.66 52.46
C ASN A 165 -6.54 -67.37 53.33
N PRO A 166 -7.52 -67.19 54.24
CA PRO A 166 -7.55 -65.97 55.03
C PRO A 166 -6.36 -65.98 55.99
N PRO A 167 -5.60 -64.88 56.12
CA PRO A 167 -4.51 -64.83 57.09
C PRO A 167 -5.09 -65.08 58.48
N LYS A 168 -4.60 -66.13 59.15
CA LYS A 168 -4.92 -66.42 60.55
C LYS A 168 -4.62 -65.16 61.38
N LEU A 169 -5.68 -64.48 61.82
CA LEU A 169 -5.61 -63.51 62.91
C LEU A 169 -5.23 -64.27 64.17
N THR A 170 -3.93 -64.33 64.47
CA THR A 170 -3.42 -64.80 65.76
C THR A 170 -3.88 -63.79 66.81
N HIS A 171 -5.07 -64.02 67.37
CA HIS A 171 -5.51 -63.36 68.58
C HIS A 171 -4.63 -63.87 69.73
N GLN A 172 -3.49 -63.22 69.98
CA GLN A 172 -2.77 -63.34 71.23
C GLN A 172 -3.69 -62.84 72.33
N ILE A 173 -4.29 -63.77 73.08
CA ILE A 173 -4.92 -63.48 74.36
C ILE A 173 -3.78 -63.26 75.34
N GLU A 174 -3.49 -61.98 75.60
CA GLU A 174 -2.75 -61.52 76.76
C GLU A 174 -3.65 -61.67 78.00
N PRO A 175 -3.32 -62.52 78.99
CA PRO A 175 -4.04 -62.47 80.26
C PRO A 175 -3.49 -61.33 81.09
N SER A 176 -4.35 -60.34 81.29
CA SER A 176 -4.21 -59.29 82.30
C SER A 176 -4.09 -59.88 83.71
N ILE A 177 -3.09 -59.36 84.42
CA ILE A 177 -2.89 -59.23 85.87
C ILE A 177 -4.15 -59.45 86.74
N GLN A 178 -4.03 -60.28 87.80
CA GLN A 178 -4.20 -59.93 89.24
C GLN A 178 -4.57 -61.15 90.10
N GLU A 179 -3.79 -61.45 91.15
CA GLU A 179 -4.27 -61.64 92.54
C GLU A 179 -3.08 -61.89 93.51
N GLU A 180 -3.10 -61.12 94.62
CA GLU A 180 -2.25 -61.09 95.85
C GLU A 180 -0.72 -60.93 95.81
#